data_AF-A0A1G9G064-F1
#
_entry.id   AF-A0A1G9G064-F1
#
_cell.length_a   1.000
_cell.length_b   1.000
_cell.length_c   1.000
_cell.angle_alpha   90.00
_cell.angle_beta   90.00
_cell.angle_gamma   90.00
#
_symmetry.space_group_name_H-M   'P 1'
#
loop_
_entity.id
_entity.type
_entity.pdbx_description
1 polymer ?
#
loop_
_entity_poly.entity_id
_entity_poly.type
_entity_poly.pdbx_seq_one_letter_code
_entity_poly.pdbx_strand_id
1 'polypeptide(L)'
;MTIEDQDFIMRQVKLMAKGIGVFMSLTTLKELLKLEFSFDDELTDQEIDGIIYLARTEELIDKNILSKKELEEALGVSSERVDQLLNNEASPNGKERDILEQLIEDNQYWMNQDETDL
;
A
#
# COMPACT_ATOMS: atom_id res chain seq x y z
N MET A 1 -12.83 6.74 14.90
CA MET A 1 -11.50 7.40 15.03
C MET A 1 -11.56 8.91 14.78
N THR A 2 -10.61 9.71 15.29
CA THR A 2 -10.38 11.06 14.75
C THR A 2 -9.55 10.97 13.46
N ILE A 3 -9.66 11.98 12.58
CA ILE A 3 -8.93 12.00 11.29
C ILE A 3 -7.41 11.94 11.54
N GLU A 4 -6.91 12.58 12.60
CA GLU A 4 -5.48 12.57 12.95
C GLU A 4 -4.99 11.19 13.38
N ASP A 5 -5.82 10.41 14.09
CA ASP A 5 -5.47 9.04 14.50
C ASP A 5 -5.37 8.13 13.28
N GLN A 6 -6.30 8.28 12.32
CA GLN A 6 -6.32 7.51 11.08
C GLN A 6 -5.10 7.81 10.20
N ASP A 7 -4.73 9.09 10.05
CA ASP A 7 -3.55 9.53 9.30
C ASP A 7 -2.25 9.01 9.93
N PHE A 8 -2.17 9.02 11.27
CA PHE A 8 -1.01 8.50 12.01
C PHE A 8 -0.85 6.99 11.78
N ILE A 9 -1.92 6.21 11.93
CA ILE A 9 -1.91 4.77 11.71
C ILE A 9 -1.52 4.46 10.27
N MET A 10 -2.11 5.14 9.29
CA MET A 10 -1.82 4.92 7.87
C MET A 10 -0.35 5.20 7.54
N ARG A 11 0.23 6.25 8.14
CA ARG A 11 1.66 6.55 8.02
C ARG A 11 2.54 5.45 8.64
N GLN A 12 2.20 4.94 9.81
CA GLN A 12 2.94 3.84 10.45
C GLN A 12 2.87 2.55 9.62
N VAL A 13 1.69 2.22 9.09
CA VAL A 13 1.48 1.06 8.22
C VAL A 13 2.33 1.17 6.95
N LYS A 14 2.32 2.33 6.28
CA LYS A 14 3.17 2.56 5.09
C LYS A 14 4.65 2.48 5.43
N LEU A 15 5.09 3.03 6.56
CA LEU A 15 6.48 2.92 7.00
C LEU A 15 6.91 1.47 7.26
N MET A 16 6.03 0.66 7.86
CA MET A 16 6.28 -0.77 8.04
C MET A 16 6.34 -1.51 6.71
N ALA A 17 5.40 -1.24 5.80
CA ALA A 17 5.36 -1.85 4.47
C ALA A 17 6.60 -1.50 3.63
N LYS A 18 7.06 -0.23 3.65
CA LYS A 18 8.27 0.22 2.94
C LYS A 18 9.57 -0.21 3.61
N GLY A 19 9.60 -0.28 4.95
CA GLY A 19 10.82 -0.55 5.71
C GLY A 19 11.12 -2.03 5.92
N ILE A 20 10.15 -2.78 6.46
CA ILE A 20 10.29 -4.21 6.81
C ILE A 20 9.43 -5.09 5.89
N GLY A 21 8.37 -4.53 5.29
CA GLY A 21 7.41 -5.24 4.43
C GLY A 21 7.93 -5.68 3.07
N VAL A 22 9.09 -5.16 2.64
CA VAL A 22 9.85 -5.73 1.52
C VAL A 22 10.32 -7.16 1.85
N PHE A 23 10.57 -7.46 3.13
CA PHE A 23 11.05 -8.77 3.61
C PHE A 23 9.96 -9.67 4.23
N MET A 24 8.73 -9.16 4.39
CA MET A 24 7.66 -9.87 5.09
C MET A 24 6.50 -10.18 4.13
N SER A 25 5.98 -11.41 4.22
CA SER A 25 4.76 -11.77 3.49
C SER A 25 3.60 -10.85 3.88
N LEU A 26 2.65 -10.63 2.96
CA LEU A 26 1.43 -9.86 3.19
C LEU A 26 0.73 -10.29 4.50
N THR A 27 0.67 -11.60 4.74
CA THR A 27 0.09 -12.20 5.95
C THR A 27 0.85 -11.80 7.22
N THR A 28 2.19 -11.82 7.20
CA THR A 28 3.01 -11.41 8.35
C THR A 28 2.85 -9.92 8.65
N LEU A 29 2.77 -9.08 7.61
CA LEU A 29 2.55 -7.65 7.78
C LEU A 29 1.16 -7.38 8.39
N LYS A 30 0.12 -8.06 7.88
CA LYS A 30 -1.24 -8.01 8.45
C LYS A 30 -1.28 -8.40 9.92
N GLU A 31 -0.60 -9.48 10.30
CA GLU A 31 -0.56 -9.94 11.69
C GLU A 31 0.14 -8.92 12.60
N LEU A 32 1.25 -8.34 12.16
CA LEU A 32 1.96 -7.28 12.89
C LEU A 32 1.11 -6.03 13.09
N LEU A 33 0.41 -5.58 12.04
CA LEU A 33 -0.48 -4.42 12.12
C LEU A 33 -1.65 -4.70 13.05
N LYS A 34 -2.23 -5.90 13.00
CA LYS A 34 -3.26 -6.31 13.96
C LYS A 34 -2.75 -6.32 15.40
N LEU A 35 -1.50 -6.72 15.63
CA LEU A 35 -0.89 -6.71 16.97
C LEU A 35 -0.68 -5.27 17.47
N GLU A 36 -0.11 -4.39 16.65
CA GLU A 36 0.22 -3.00 17.01
C GLU A 36 -1.04 -2.13 17.20
N PHE A 37 -2.07 -2.35 16.39
CA PHE A 37 -3.33 -1.58 16.40
C PHE A 37 -4.49 -2.31 17.07
N SER A 38 -4.24 -3.41 17.81
CA SER A 38 -5.26 -4.22 18.51
C SER A 38 -6.01 -3.50 19.64
N PHE A 39 -5.67 -2.25 19.96
CA PHE A 39 -6.18 -1.55 21.15
C PHE A 39 -7.32 -0.57 20.88
N ASP A 40 -7.63 -0.23 19.63
CA ASP A 40 -8.83 0.53 19.28
C ASP A 40 -9.43 -0.06 18.00
N ASP A 41 -10.75 -0.28 18.01
CA ASP A 41 -11.51 -0.74 16.85
C ASP A 41 -11.18 0.07 15.56
N GLU A 42 -11.38 -0.57 14.40
CA GLU A 42 -11.63 0.05 13.07
C GLU A 42 -10.49 0.10 12.02
N LEU A 43 -9.68 -0.95 11.85
CA LEU A 43 -9.14 -1.25 10.52
C LEU A 43 -9.55 -2.66 10.09
N THR A 44 -10.43 -2.72 9.09
CA THR A 44 -10.82 -3.98 8.45
C THR A 44 -9.65 -4.54 7.64
N ASP A 45 -9.64 -5.86 7.45
CA ASP A 45 -8.65 -6.53 6.60
C ASP A 45 -8.53 -5.88 5.21
N GLN A 46 -9.65 -5.39 4.68
CA GLN A 46 -9.75 -4.69 3.41
C GLN A 46 -9.06 -3.34 3.40
N GLU A 47 -9.09 -2.60 4.50
CA GLU A 47 -8.39 -1.32 4.63
C GLU A 47 -6.90 -1.54 4.80
N ILE A 48 -6.51 -2.57 5.57
CA ILE A 48 -5.12 -3.00 5.70
C ILE A 48 -4.56 -3.38 4.32
N ASP A 49 -5.29 -4.19 3.55
CA ASP A 49 -4.90 -4.55 2.18
C ASP A 49 -4.71 -3.34 1.28
N GLY A 50 -5.66 -2.40 1.32
CA GLY A 50 -5.56 -1.15 0.56
C GLY A 50 -4.29 -0.37 0.88
N ILE A 51 -3.94 -0.24 2.16
CA ILE A 51 -2.73 0.49 2.56
C ILE A 51 -1.48 -0.25 2.09
N ILE A 52 -1.44 -1.59 2.21
CA ILE A 52 -0.28 -2.38 1.79
C ILE A 52 -0.07 -2.30 0.28
N TYR A 53 -1.13 -2.43 -0.52
CA TYR A 53 -1.02 -2.34 -1.96
C TYR A 53 -0.62 -0.93 -2.42
N LEU A 54 -1.07 0.12 -1.74
CA LEU A 54 -0.59 1.48 -2.00
C LEU A 54 0.90 1.64 -1.70
N ALA A 55 1.36 1.15 -0.54
CA ALA A 55 2.77 1.24 -0.16
C ALA A 55 3.68 0.52 -1.16
N ARG A 56 3.26 -0.66 -1.66
CA ARG A 56 3.99 -1.40 -2.70
C ARG A 56 3.94 -0.70 -4.05
N THR A 57 2.81 -0.08 -4.40
CA THR A 57 2.69 0.67 -5.65
C THR A 57 3.61 1.90 -5.64
N GLU A 58 3.74 2.57 -4.50
CA GLU A 58 4.72 3.65 -4.32
C GLU A 58 6.16 3.15 -4.52
N GLU A 59 6.49 1.96 -4.04
CA GLU A 59 7.81 1.36 -4.27
C GLU A 59 8.08 1.09 -5.76
N LEU A 60 7.08 0.60 -6.51
CA LEU A 60 7.19 0.44 -7.96
C LEU A 60 7.43 1.78 -8.66
N ILE A 61 6.83 2.87 -8.16
CA ILE A 61 7.05 4.23 -8.66
C ILE A 61 8.46 4.72 -8.33
N ASP A 62 8.90 4.56 -7.09
CA ASP A 62 10.23 4.96 -6.63
C ASP A 62 11.34 4.22 -7.39
N LYS A 63 11.09 2.95 -7.75
CA LYS A 63 11.97 2.11 -8.58
C LYS A 63 11.87 2.39 -10.09
N ASN A 64 11.03 3.34 -10.52
CA ASN A 64 10.73 3.64 -11.93
C ASN A 64 10.21 2.42 -12.74
N ILE A 65 9.59 1.45 -12.08
CA ILE A 65 8.93 0.29 -12.72
C ILE A 65 7.53 0.68 -13.19
N LEU A 66 6.84 1.52 -12.41
CA LEU A 66 5.53 2.08 -12.73
C LEU A 66 5.62 3.60 -12.70
N SER A 67 5.06 4.30 -13.68
CA SER A 67 4.92 5.75 -13.60
C SER A 67 3.59 6.15 -12.96
N LYS A 68 3.55 7.35 -12.37
CA LYS A 68 2.29 7.93 -11.85
C LYS A 68 1.20 8.00 -12.93
N LYS A 69 1.59 8.28 -14.18
CA LYS A 69 0.65 8.32 -15.31
C LYS A 69 0.05 6.95 -15.64
N GLU A 70 0.85 5.89 -15.60
CA GLU A 70 0.36 4.52 -15.77
C GLU A 70 -0.58 4.12 -14.63
N LEU A 71 -0.31 4.58 -13.41
CA LEU A 71 -1.21 4.38 -12.27
C LEU A 71 -2.55 5.12 -12.45
N GLU A 72 -2.53 6.36 -12.92
CA GLU A 72 -3.74 7.12 -13.25
C GLU A 72 -4.60 6.40 -14.30
N GLU A 73 -3.95 5.91 -15.37
CA GLU A 73 -4.60 5.16 -16.45
C GLU A 73 -5.15 3.82 -15.97
N ALA A 74 -4.40 3.07 -15.15
CA ALA A 74 -4.81 1.79 -14.60
C ALA A 74 -6.03 1.93 -13.66
N LEU A 75 -6.01 2.92 -12.78
CA LEU A 75 -7.11 3.19 -11.84
C LEU A 75 -8.32 3.86 -12.52
N GLY A 76 -8.11 4.50 -13.68
CA GLY A 76 -9.15 5.27 -14.36
C GLY A 76 -9.60 6.49 -13.56
N VAL A 77 -8.68 7.10 -12.78
CA VAL A 77 -8.96 8.24 -11.89
C VAL A 77 -8.13 9.48 -12.25
N SER A 78 -8.46 10.63 -11.68
CA SER A 78 -7.71 11.86 -11.90
C SER A 78 -6.33 11.83 -11.21
N SER A 79 -5.41 12.65 -11.72
CA SER A 79 -4.10 12.87 -11.07
C SER A 79 -4.23 13.30 -9.61
N GLU A 80 -5.23 14.14 -9.30
CA GLU A 80 -5.55 14.57 -7.94
C GLU A 80 -5.95 13.41 -7.03
N ARG A 81 -6.76 12.46 -7.54
CA ARG A 81 -7.13 11.25 -6.78
C ARG A 81 -5.90 10.38 -6.52
N VAL A 82 -5.01 10.24 -7.49
CA VAL A 82 -3.75 9.52 -7.31
C VAL A 82 -2.88 10.21 -6.26
N ASP A 83 -2.75 11.54 -6.29
CA ASP A 83 -2.00 12.28 -5.27
C ASP A 83 -2.58 12.06 -3.87
N GLN A 84 -3.90 12.10 -3.71
CA GLN A 84 -4.55 11.82 -2.43
C GLN A 84 -4.22 10.42 -1.91
N LEU A 85 -4.19 9.42 -2.78
CA LEU A 85 -3.85 8.04 -2.41
C LEU A 85 -2.37 7.89 -2.01
N LEU A 86 -1.45 8.48 -2.80
CA LEU A 86 -0.01 8.40 -2.54
C LEU A 86 0.37 9.22 -1.29
N ASN A 87 -0.24 10.38 -1.06
CA ASN A 87 0.05 11.25 0.07
C ASN A 87 -0.60 10.81 1.40
N ASN A 88 -1.35 9.71 1.41
CA ASN A 88 -2.13 9.25 2.57
C ASN A 88 -3.30 10.15 2.96
N GLU A 89 -3.83 10.93 2.03
CA GLU A 89 -5.00 11.79 2.29
C GLU A 89 -6.31 11.04 2.03
N ALA A 90 -6.24 9.86 1.40
CA ALA A 90 -7.39 8.99 1.18
C ALA A 90 -7.01 7.51 1.11
N SER A 91 -7.95 6.64 1.48
CA SER A 91 -7.88 5.20 1.26
C SER A 91 -8.43 4.80 -0.11
N PRO A 92 -7.93 3.70 -0.71
CA PRO A 92 -8.46 3.19 -1.95
C PRO A 92 -9.84 2.57 -1.71
N ASN A 93 -10.77 2.81 -2.61
CA ASN A 93 -12.05 2.09 -2.61
C ASN A 93 -11.86 0.65 -3.11
N GLY A 94 -12.90 -0.19 -3.01
CA GLY A 94 -12.81 -1.60 -3.39
C GLY A 94 -12.27 -1.85 -4.80
N LYS A 95 -12.70 -1.08 -5.81
CA LYS A 95 -12.22 -1.24 -7.20
C LYS A 95 -10.77 -0.80 -7.34
N GLU A 96 -10.42 0.34 -6.73
CA GLU A 96 -9.04 0.84 -6.74
C GLU A 96 -8.12 -0.19 -6.08
N ARG A 97 -8.53 -0.78 -4.95
CA ARG A 97 -7.77 -1.82 -4.26
C ARG A 97 -7.54 -3.05 -5.12
N ASP A 98 -8.58 -3.57 -5.79
CA ASP A 98 -8.47 -4.75 -6.63
C ASP A 98 -7.52 -4.51 -7.82
N ILE A 99 -7.49 -3.29 -8.38
CA ILE A 99 -6.55 -2.90 -9.43
C ILE A 99 -5.12 -2.79 -8.88
N LEU A 100 -4.95 -2.20 -7.69
CA LEU A 100 -3.64 -2.11 -7.05
C LEU A 100 -3.07 -3.50 -6.74
N GLU A 101 -3.90 -4.43 -6.28
CA GLU A 101 -3.53 -5.83 -6.08
C GLU A 101 -2.99 -6.45 -7.37
N GLN A 102 -3.74 -6.33 -8.47
CA GLN A 102 -3.32 -6.85 -9.77
C GLN A 102 -2.00 -6.22 -10.25
N LEU A 103 -1.82 -4.91 -10.07
CA LEU A 103 -0.57 -4.23 -10.40
C LEU A 103 0.61 -4.80 -9.61
N ILE A 104 0.41 -5.14 -8.33
CA ILE A 104 1.44 -5.78 -7.53
C ILE A 104 1.72 -7.20 -8.03
N GLU A 105 0.69 -7.99 -8.30
CA GLU A 105 0.83 -9.36 -8.83
C GLU A 105 1.59 -9.40 -10.16
N ASP A 106 1.22 -8.52 -11.10
CA ASP A 106 1.86 -8.43 -12.41
C ASP A 106 3.33 -8.01 -12.32
N ASN A 107 3.68 -7.27 -11.26
CA ASN A 107 5.03 -6.78 -11.01
C ASN A 107 5.79 -7.56 -9.91
N GLN A 108 5.25 -8.69 -9.42
CA GLN A 108 5.89 -9.52 -8.38
C GLN A 108 7.29 -9.97 -8.76
N TYR A 109 7.54 -10.17 -10.07
CA TYR A 109 8.86 -10.53 -10.57
C TYR A 109 9.94 -9.50 -10.19
N TRP A 110 9.60 -8.22 -10.16
CA TRP A 110 10.53 -7.14 -9.79
C TRP A 110 10.68 -6.95 -8.29
N MET A 111 9.68 -7.33 -7.50
CA MET A 111 9.78 -7.31 -6.04
C MET A 111 10.67 -8.45 -5.50
N ASN A 112 10.72 -9.58 -6.21
CA ASN A 112 11.53 -10.75 -5.81
C ASN A 112 12.98 -10.72 -6.34
N GLN A 113 13.34 -9.82 -7.27
CA GLN A 113 14.73 -9.74 -7.77
C GLN A 113 15.73 -9.18 -6.76
N ASP A 114 15.28 -8.41 -5.76
CA ASP A 114 16.12 -8.01 -4.62
C ASP A 114 16.54 -9.22 -3.74
N GLU A 115 16.00 -10.42 -3.97
CA GLU A 115 16.33 -11.65 -3.23
C GLU A 115 17.59 -12.39 -3.74
N THR A 116 18.07 -12.11 -4.95
CA THR A 116 19.16 -12.90 -5.58
C THR A 116 20.54 -12.24 -5.56
N ASP A 117 20.66 -10.98 -5.15
CA ASP A 117 21.92 -10.22 -5.17
C ASP A 117 22.54 -10.00 -3.77
N LEU A 118 22.22 -10.85 -2.77
CA LEU A 118 22.84 -10.87 -1.43
C LEU A 118 23.64 -12.17 -1.18
#